data_AF-A0A5M6CNB9-F1
#
_entry.id   AF-A0A5M6CNB9-F1
#
_cell.length_a   1.000
_cell.length_b   1.000
_cell.length_c   1.000
_cell.angle_alpha   90.00
_cell.angle_beta   90.00
_cell.angle_gamma   90.00
#
_symmetry.space_group_name_H-M   'P 1'
#
loop_
_entity.id
_entity.type
_entity.pdbx_description
1 polymer ?
#
loop_
_entity_poly.entity_id
_entity_poly.type
_entity_poly.pdbx_seq_one_letter_code
_entity_poly.pdbx_strand_id
1 'polypeptide(L)'
;MKKVFLSLATIAFVAAGSLTVTSCGGDDSVAPGPGPGPGPGEELTENFIQVNNDQEEIAFSLYAVHVDGAGQDAPIKEYTLEDGTVVAAFEFISHNGSAITPIGATSTWSTLLTKVDTSIPVGTTGRYVFPFTTEGSTLLGGFTTTMNDTDYSYGASAEFDVTELTYATESAAGSMTYTLSGTDADDTSITLKTNLKGAIEGMYSLNASAAKGLQRISPKDAKLTVRKSLN
;
A
#
# COMPACT_ATOMS: atom_id res chain seq x y z
N MET A 1 -42.17 1.59 -36.66
CA MET A 1 -42.12 0.22 -37.20
C MET A 1 -40.93 0.09 -38.15
N LYS A 2 -40.28 -1.10 -38.18
CA LYS A 2 -38.99 -1.52 -38.80
C LYS A 2 -37.78 -1.28 -37.88
N LYS A 3 -37.20 -2.24 -37.15
CA LYS A 3 -36.73 -3.64 -37.33
C LYS A 3 -35.38 -3.80 -38.08
N VAL A 4 -34.36 -4.16 -37.26
CA VAL A 4 -33.29 -5.19 -37.46
C VAL A 4 -32.19 -4.78 -38.47
N PHE A 5 -30.87 -4.93 -38.26
CA PHE A 5 -30.11 -6.16 -38.04
C PHE A 5 -28.78 -5.94 -37.28
N LEU A 6 -28.53 -6.87 -36.35
CA LEU A 6 -27.24 -7.15 -35.71
C LEU A 6 -26.40 -7.99 -36.71
N SER A 7 -25.13 -7.63 -36.94
CA SER A 7 -24.19 -8.46 -37.70
C SER A 7 -23.03 -8.88 -36.80
N LEU A 8 -23.05 -10.15 -36.45
CA LEU A 8 -21.96 -10.92 -35.83
C LEU A 8 -20.92 -11.21 -36.91
N ALA A 9 -19.66 -10.84 -36.71
CA ALA A 9 -18.55 -11.31 -37.55
C ALA A 9 -17.37 -11.72 -36.68
N THR A 10 -17.22 -13.03 -36.60
CA THR A 10 -16.11 -13.85 -36.10
C THR A 10 -14.76 -13.41 -36.69
N ILE A 11 -13.74 -13.19 -35.85
CA ILE A 11 -12.34 -13.20 -36.29
C ILE A 11 -11.60 -14.30 -35.55
N ALA A 12 -10.90 -15.10 -36.35
CA ALA A 12 -10.34 -16.40 -36.06
C ALA A 12 -9.02 -16.36 -35.29
N PHE A 13 -8.75 -17.50 -34.66
CA PHE A 13 -7.47 -17.96 -34.14
C PHE A 13 -6.31 -17.82 -35.15
N VAL A 14 -5.16 -17.35 -34.66
CA VAL A 14 -3.84 -17.66 -35.24
C VAL A 14 -2.99 -18.32 -34.16
N ALA A 15 -2.41 -19.44 -34.56
CA ALA A 15 -1.65 -20.36 -33.75
C ALA A 15 -0.17 -19.97 -33.62
N ALA A 16 0.43 -20.51 -32.55
CA ALA A 16 1.78 -21.08 -32.48
C ALA A 16 3.00 -20.19 -32.78
N GLY A 17 3.73 -19.87 -31.70
CA GLY A 17 5.15 -19.53 -31.72
C GLY A 17 5.82 -20.14 -30.49
N SER A 18 6.57 -21.21 -30.73
CA SER A 18 7.37 -21.99 -29.77
C SER A 18 8.52 -21.19 -29.14
N LEU A 19 8.71 -21.33 -27.82
CA LEU A 19 10.03 -21.29 -27.21
C LEU A 19 10.24 -22.53 -26.34
N THR A 20 11.19 -23.33 -26.79
CA THR A 20 11.78 -24.47 -26.12
C THR A 20 12.61 -24.04 -24.91
N VAL A 21 12.44 -24.72 -23.79
CA VAL A 21 13.54 -24.93 -22.83
C VAL A 21 13.57 -26.41 -22.48
N THR A 22 14.53 -27.09 -23.12
CA THR A 22 15.04 -28.38 -22.69
C THR A 22 16.05 -28.11 -21.58
N SER A 23 15.79 -28.60 -20.37
CA SER A 23 16.85 -28.85 -19.38
C SER A 23 16.62 -30.26 -18.84
N CYS A 24 17.52 -31.16 -19.23
CA CYS A 24 17.60 -32.52 -18.69
C CYS A 24 18.79 -32.59 -17.74
N GLY A 25 18.58 -33.21 -16.58
CA GLY A 25 19.62 -33.68 -15.66
C GLY A 25 19.20 -33.45 -14.22
N GLY A 26 19.03 -34.45 -13.36
CA GLY A 26 19.18 -35.89 -13.48
C GLY A 26 18.46 -36.54 -12.30
N ASP A 27 18.08 -37.80 -12.50
CA ASP A 27 17.41 -38.69 -11.55
C ASP A 27 18.40 -39.12 -10.45
N ASP A 28 17.99 -39.07 -9.17
CA ASP A 28 18.16 -40.18 -8.22
C ASP A 28 17.68 -39.84 -6.79
N SER A 29 16.67 -40.61 -6.36
CA SER A 29 16.54 -41.22 -5.02
C SER A 29 16.31 -40.31 -3.80
N VAL A 30 15.03 -40.15 -3.40
CA VAL A 30 14.38 -40.75 -2.20
C VAL A 30 12.92 -40.26 -2.21
N ALA A 31 11.94 -41.18 -2.24
CA ALA A 31 10.54 -40.81 -2.06
C ALA A 31 10.32 -40.31 -0.61
N PRO A 32 9.85 -39.07 -0.37
CA PRO A 32 9.27 -38.76 0.92
C PRO A 32 7.92 -39.48 0.99
N GLY A 33 7.70 -40.24 2.06
CA GLY A 33 6.39 -40.81 2.37
C GLY A 33 5.31 -39.71 2.49
N PRO A 34 4.04 -40.06 2.71
CA PRO A 34 3.00 -39.08 2.96
C PRO A 34 3.31 -38.39 4.29
N GLY A 35 4.07 -37.29 4.22
CA GLY A 35 4.26 -36.36 5.32
C GLY A 35 2.91 -35.74 5.69
N PRO A 36 2.77 -35.25 6.94
CA PRO A 36 1.53 -34.62 7.37
C PRO A 36 1.21 -33.51 6.37
N GLY A 37 -0.01 -33.54 5.82
CA GLY A 37 -0.45 -32.55 4.86
C GLY A 37 -0.27 -31.13 5.42
N PRO A 38 -0.10 -30.11 4.56
CA PRO A 38 -0.03 -28.74 5.02
C PRO A 38 -1.30 -28.43 5.83
N GLY A 39 -1.12 -27.98 7.07
CA GLY A 39 -2.22 -27.48 7.88
C GLY A 39 -2.82 -26.21 7.27
N PRO A 40 -4.01 -25.77 7.71
CA PRO A 40 -4.53 -24.46 7.34
C PRO A 40 -3.60 -23.40 7.96
N GLY A 41 -2.68 -22.82 7.19
CA GLY A 41 -1.69 -21.92 7.80
C GLY A 41 -0.47 -21.46 6.99
N GLU A 42 -0.42 -21.60 5.66
CA GLU A 42 0.62 -20.92 4.87
C GLU A 42 -0.01 -20.25 3.64
N GLU A 43 -0.18 -18.93 3.71
CA GLU A 43 -0.51 -18.08 2.56
C GLU A 43 0.04 -16.65 2.74
N LEU A 44 0.17 -15.98 1.59
CA LEU A 44 1.06 -14.90 1.14
C LEU A 44 2.51 -15.31 0.76
N THR A 45 2.97 -15.02 -0.48
CA THR A 45 4.39 -15.23 -0.88
C THR A 45 5.07 -14.11 -1.68
N GLU A 46 4.37 -13.06 -2.13
CA GLU A 46 4.90 -11.69 -2.39
C GLU A 46 3.79 -10.89 -3.09
N ASN A 47 3.52 -9.65 -2.66
CA ASN A 47 2.51 -8.74 -3.23
C ASN A 47 1.06 -9.18 -3.04
N PHE A 48 0.70 -9.56 -1.81
CA PHE A 48 -0.67 -9.92 -1.49
C PHE A 48 -1.13 -9.31 -0.17
N ILE A 49 -2.45 -9.11 -0.10
CA ILE A 49 -3.18 -8.79 1.12
C ILE A 49 -4.06 -9.99 1.49
N GLN A 50 -4.13 -10.33 2.77
CA GLN A 50 -5.04 -11.36 3.29
C GLN A 50 -5.80 -10.86 4.51
N VAL A 51 -7.13 -11.01 4.49
CA VAL A 51 -8.02 -10.74 5.62
C VAL A 51 -8.84 -11.99 5.89
N ASN A 52 -8.79 -12.53 7.12
CA ASN A 52 -9.58 -13.71 7.53
C ASN A 52 -9.43 -14.94 6.61
N ASN A 53 -8.23 -15.12 6.06
CA ASN A 53 -7.83 -16.14 5.09
C ASN A 53 -8.27 -15.88 3.64
N ASP A 54 -9.05 -14.85 3.35
CA ASP A 54 -9.28 -14.41 1.98
C ASP A 54 -8.08 -13.59 1.52
N GLN A 55 -7.49 -13.92 0.37
CA GLN A 55 -6.29 -13.26 -0.17
C GLN A 55 -6.55 -12.63 -1.54
N GLU A 56 -5.98 -11.45 -1.78
CA GLU A 56 -5.99 -10.75 -3.07
C GLU A 56 -4.60 -10.22 -3.46
N GLU A 57 -4.30 -10.23 -4.75
CA GLU A 57 -3.04 -9.72 -5.31
C GLU A 57 -3.01 -8.19 -5.26
N ILE A 58 -1.85 -7.64 -4.92
CA ILE A 58 -1.59 -6.20 -4.92
C ILE A 58 -0.98 -5.82 -6.26
N ALA A 59 -1.66 -4.94 -6.99
CA ALA A 59 -1.22 -4.50 -8.31
C ALA A 59 -0.15 -3.39 -8.23
N PHE A 60 -0.29 -2.47 -7.27
CA PHE A 60 0.68 -1.39 -7.08
C PHE A 60 0.68 -0.87 -5.65
N SER A 61 1.69 -0.07 -5.30
CA SER A 61 1.74 0.63 -4.02
C SER A 61 2.30 2.03 -4.14
N LEU A 62 1.86 2.90 -3.24
CA LEU A 62 2.09 4.34 -3.28
C LEU A 62 2.51 4.85 -1.92
N TYR A 63 3.25 5.94 -1.97
CA TYR A 63 3.72 6.63 -0.79
C TYR A 63 3.31 8.10 -0.84
N ALA A 64 2.44 8.51 0.08
CA ALA A 64 1.81 9.83 0.04
C ALA A 64 2.02 10.61 1.34
N VAL A 65 1.92 11.94 1.27
CA VAL A 65 1.97 12.85 2.40
C VAL A 65 0.70 13.71 2.43
N HIS A 66 0.17 13.95 3.63
CA HIS A 66 -1.01 14.79 3.80
C HIS A 66 -0.67 16.25 3.52
N VAL A 67 -1.49 16.91 2.72
CA VAL A 67 -1.33 18.32 2.37
C VAL A 67 -2.61 19.12 2.61
N ASP A 68 -2.46 20.40 2.92
CA ASP A 68 -3.57 21.34 3.05
C ASP A 68 -3.86 22.03 1.72
N GLY A 69 -4.43 21.26 0.79
CA GLY A 69 -4.81 21.73 -0.54
C GLY A 69 -4.65 20.70 -1.64
N ALA A 70 -4.81 21.13 -2.88
CA ALA A 70 -4.61 20.30 -4.06
C ALA A 70 -3.33 20.70 -4.80
N GLY A 71 -2.66 19.72 -5.41
CA GLY A 71 -1.51 19.94 -6.28
C GLY A 71 -0.16 19.57 -5.67
N GLN A 72 0.88 19.64 -6.50
CA GLN A 72 2.25 19.27 -6.14
C GLN A 72 2.89 20.23 -5.12
N ASP A 73 2.43 21.49 -5.07
CA ASP A 73 3.00 22.57 -4.25
C ASP A 73 2.16 22.87 -2.99
N ALA A 74 1.13 22.07 -2.72
CA ALA A 74 0.31 22.22 -1.53
C ALA A 74 1.19 22.03 -0.27
N PRO A 75 1.03 22.88 0.76
CA PRO A 75 1.82 22.79 1.98
C PRO A 75 1.52 21.49 2.71
N ILE A 76 2.54 20.89 3.32
CA ILE A 76 2.36 19.71 4.17
C ILE A 76 1.46 20.09 5.35
N LYS A 77 0.51 19.21 5.66
CA LYS A 77 -0.39 19.38 6.79
C LYS A 77 0.28 18.86 8.05
N GLU A 78 0.39 19.72 9.04
CA GLU A 78 0.88 19.38 10.38
C GLU A 78 -0.28 19.15 11.34
N TYR A 79 -0.07 18.20 12.24
CA TYR A 79 -1.03 17.82 13.27
C TYR A 79 -0.37 17.96 14.63
N THR A 80 -1.09 18.45 15.62
CA THR A 80 -0.66 18.48 17.01
C THR A 80 -1.36 17.35 17.76
N LEU A 81 -0.60 16.42 18.30
CA LEU A 81 -1.10 15.33 19.15
C LEU A 81 -1.51 15.89 20.52
N GLU A 82 -2.26 15.10 21.30
CA GLU A 82 -2.74 15.50 22.62
C GLU A 82 -1.61 15.83 23.60
N ASP A 83 -0.45 15.19 23.43
CA ASP A 83 0.77 15.45 24.22
C ASP A 83 1.55 16.70 23.76
N GLY A 84 1.06 17.41 22.74
CA GLY A 84 1.69 18.59 22.17
C GLY A 84 2.72 18.30 21.08
N THR A 85 3.03 17.03 20.78
CA THR A 85 3.95 16.66 19.70
C THR A 85 3.36 17.09 18.35
N VAL A 86 4.17 17.78 17.53
CA VAL A 86 3.80 18.13 16.16
C VAL A 86 4.29 17.06 15.20
N VAL A 87 3.39 16.55 14.35
CA VAL A 87 3.67 15.49 13.39
C VAL A 87 3.14 15.81 11.99
N ALA A 88 3.79 15.26 10.97
CA ALA A 88 3.26 15.16 9.62
C ALA A 88 2.80 13.71 9.38
N ALA A 89 1.73 13.54 8.62
CA ALA A 89 1.17 12.23 8.31
C ALA A 89 1.56 11.79 6.89
N PHE A 90 2.08 10.58 6.82
CA PHE A 90 2.44 9.88 5.60
C PHE A 90 1.59 8.63 5.48
N GLU A 91 1.18 8.32 4.27
CA GLU A 91 0.35 7.16 3.97
C GLU A 91 1.12 6.22 3.07
N PHE A 92 1.22 4.98 3.52
CA PHE A 92 1.55 3.89 2.64
C PHE A 92 0.26 3.23 2.15
N ILE A 93 0.06 3.22 0.84
CA ILE A 93 -1.17 2.74 0.21
C ILE A 93 -0.82 1.56 -0.69
N SER A 94 -1.28 0.36 -0.33
CA SER A 94 -1.30 -0.79 -1.24
C SER A 94 -2.68 -0.92 -1.84
N HIS A 95 -2.76 -1.23 -3.13
CA HIS A 95 -4.03 -1.29 -3.84
C HIS A 95 -4.03 -2.34 -4.94
N ASN A 96 -5.18 -3.00 -5.08
CA ASN A 96 -5.48 -3.86 -6.21
C ASN A 96 -6.25 -3.07 -7.27
N GLY A 97 -5.60 -2.80 -8.41
CA GLY A 97 -6.24 -2.16 -9.57
C GLY A 97 -5.23 -1.54 -10.53
N SER A 98 -5.73 -0.88 -11.56
CA SER A 98 -4.90 -0.46 -12.71
C SER A 98 -4.67 1.05 -12.83
N ALA A 99 -5.19 1.87 -11.91
CA ALA A 99 -5.07 3.33 -12.00
C ALA A 99 -4.92 4.00 -10.63
N ILE A 100 -4.17 5.09 -10.60
CA ILE A 100 -3.94 5.96 -9.43
C ILE A 100 -5.23 6.71 -9.00
N THR A 101 -6.27 6.71 -9.85
CA THR A 101 -7.42 7.65 -9.77
C THR A 101 -8.76 6.97 -10.04
N PRO A 102 -8.89 5.69 -9.69
CA PRO A 102 -9.53 5.50 -8.40
C PRO A 102 -8.85 4.42 -7.55
N ILE A 103 -8.46 4.80 -6.33
CA ILE A 103 -8.26 3.86 -5.24
C ILE A 103 -9.63 3.25 -4.93
N GLY A 104 -9.79 1.93 -5.01
CA GLY A 104 -11.06 1.24 -4.78
C GLY A 104 -10.91 -0.28 -4.55
N ALA A 105 -12.04 -0.94 -4.27
CA ALA A 105 -12.31 -2.37 -4.00
C ALA A 105 -11.42 -3.10 -2.96
N THR A 106 -10.11 -2.95 -3.07
CA THR A 106 -9.12 -3.57 -2.20
C THR A 106 -7.93 -2.65 -1.98
N SER A 107 -7.79 -2.09 -0.77
CA SER A 107 -6.66 -1.25 -0.41
C SER A 107 -6.29 -1.33 1.05
N THR A 108 -5.00 -1.28 1.35
CA THR A 108 -4.47 -1.08 2.71
C THR A 108 -3.82 0.28 2.80
N TRP A 109 -4.14 0.99 3.88
CA TRP A 109 -3.63 2.31 4.21
C TRP A 109 -2.92 2.24 5.55
N SER A 110 -1.60 2.43 5.58
CA SER A 110 -0.84 2.59 6.81
C SER A 110 -0.46 4.04 7.01
N THR A 111 -1.02 4.65 8.06
CA THR A 111 -0.70 6.00 8.47
C THR A 111 0.55 5.97 9.35
N LEU A 112 1.60 6.61 8.87
CA LEU A 112 2.87 6.82 9.56
C LEU A 112 2.98 8.28 9.93
N LEU A 113 3.17 8.57 11.21
CA LEU A 113 3.36 9.93 11.70
C LEU A 113 4.86 10.18 11.87
N THR A 114 5.39 11.25 11.29
CA THR A 114 6.76 11.68 11.56
C THR A 114 6.78 12.95 12.37
N LYS A 115 7.66 12.99 13.37
CA LYS A 115 7.88 14.17 14.20
C LYS A 115 8.40 15.31 13.32
N VAL A 116 7.81 16.48 13.48
CA VAL A 116 8.21 17.72 12.80
C VAL A 116 9.24 18.45 13.66
N ASP A 117 10.34 18.91 13.06
CA ASP A 117 11.26 19.82 13.75
C ASP A 117 10.66 21.23 13.74
N THR A 118 9.98 21.58 14.84
CA THR A 118 9.31 22.86 14.98
C THR A 118 10.28 24.05 15.08
N SER A 119 11.58 23.82 15.24
CA SER A 119 12.60 24.89 15.25
C SER A 119 12.91 25.44 13.85
N ILE A 120 12.63 24.67 12.80
CA ILE A 120 12.86 25.03 11.40
C ILE A 120 11.57 25.61 10.81
N PRO A 121 11.53 26.84 10.24
CA PRO A 121 10.28 27.42 9.72
C PRO A 121 9.57 26.58 8.65
N VAL A 122 8.23 26.68 8.57
CA VAL A 122 7.42 26.00 7.54
C VAL A 122 7.92 26.33 6.13
N GLY A 123 8.04 25.31 5.29
CA GLY A 123 8.53 25.42 3.91
C GLY A 123 10.05 25.55 3.80
N THR A 124 10.79 25.34 4.90
CA THR A 124 12.26 25.29 4.89
C THR A 124 12.72 23.84 4.87
N THR A 125 13.63 23.52 3.95
CA THR A 125 14.27 22.20 3.83
C THR A 125 14.78 21.70 5.18
N GLY A 126 14.47 20.45 5.51
CA GLY A 126 14.89 19.79 6.74
C GLY A 126 13.86 19.86 7.86
N ARG A 127 12.76 20.60 7.71
CA ARG A 127 11.64 20.59 8.66
C ARG A 127 10.97 19.22 8.77
N TYR A 128 10.86 18.51 7.64
CA TYR A 128 10.19 17.22 7.54
C TYR A 128 11.20 16.12 7.24
N VAL A 129 10.97 14.97 7.88
CA VAL A 129 11.77 13.76 7.73
C VAL A 129 10.88 12.68 7.14
N PHE A 130 11.39 11.94 6.15
CA PHE A 130 10.72 10.75 5.65
C PHE A 130 10.63 9.71 6.78
N PRO A 131 9.51 8.99 6.96
CA PRO A 131 9.40 7.82 7.83
C PRO A 131 10.58 6.89 7.64
N PHE A 132 11.08 6.33 8.74
CA PHE A 132 12.16 5.33 8.75
C PHE A 132 13.55 5.83 8.31
N THR A 133 13.74 7.08 7.87
CA THR A 133 15.11 7.60 7.63
C THR A 133 15.86 7.93 8.91
N THR A 134 15.15 8.08 10.02
CA THR A 134 15.73 8.51 11.30
C THR A 134 15.08 7.73 12.43
N GLU A 135 15.90 7.05 13.21
CA GLU A 135 15.44 6.27 14.35
C GLU A 135 14.68 7.17 15.35
N GLY A 136 13.55 6.69 15.87
CA GLY A 136 12.74 7.40 16.87
C GLY A 136 11.93 8.60 16.34
N SER A 137 11.97 8.88 15.03
CA SER A 137 11.19 9.97 14.41
C SER A 137 9.78 9.58 13.99
N THR A 138 9.51 8.28 13.87
CA THR A 138 8.28 7.74 13.28
C THR A 138 7.41 7.05 14.34
N LEU A 139 6.09 7.26 14.27
CA LEU A 139 5.06 6.62 15.07
C LEU A 139 4.05 5.96 14.13
N LEU A 140 3.49 4.81 14.50
CA LEU A 140 2.36 4.22 13.77
C LEU A 140 1.08 4.96 14.18
N GLY A 141 0.47 5.68 13.24
CA GLY A 141 -0.79 6.40 13.43
C GLY A 141 -2.02 5.51 13.35
N GLY A 142 -1.87 4.33 12.74
CA GLY A 142 -2.89 3.32 12.54
C GLY A 142 -2.86 2.78 11.12
N PHE A 143 -3.74 1.81 10.83
CA PHE A 143 -4.00 1.42 9.45
C PHE A 143 -5.43 0.94 9.26
N THR A 144 -5.89 1.00 8.02
CA THR A 144 -7.19 0.50 7.60
C THR A 144 -7.04 -0.35 6.36
N THR A 145 -7.94 -1.31 6.19
CA THR A 145 -8.00 -2.14 4.99
C THR A 145 -9.43 -2.16 4.49
N THR A 146 -9.61 -1.96 3.19
CA THR A 146 -10.85 -2.34 2.50
C THR A 146 -10.54 -3.60 1.70
N MET A 147 -11.34 -4.65 1.85
CA MET A 147 -11.23 -5.86 1.04
C MET A 147 -12.61 -6.47 0.82
N ASN A 148 -12.91 -6.89 -0.42
CA ASN A 148 -14.22 -7.43 -0.79
C ASN A 148 -15.37 -6.52 -0.35
N ASP A 149 -15.29 -5.21 -0.66
CA ASP A 149 -16.27 -4.18 -0.27
C ASP A 149 -16.50 -4.04 1.26
N THR A 150 -15.61 -4.58 2.09
CA THR A 150 -15.68 -4.51 3.55
C THR A 150 -14.53 -3.68 4.10
N ASP A 151 -14.84 -2.68 4.93
CA ASP A 151 -13.86 -1.83 5.62
C ASP A 151 -13.51 -2.43 7.00
N TYR A 152 -12.21 -2.56 7.26
CA TYR A 152 -11.61 -3.04 8.50
C TYR A 152 -10.78 -1.93 9.14
N SER A 153 -10.90 -1.75 10.46
CA SER A 153 -10.21 -0.71 11.22
C SER A 153 -9.46 -1.34 12.39
N TYR A 154 -8.13 -1.29 12.34
CA TYR A 154 -7.30 -2.06 13.25
C TYR A 154 -6.94 -1.27 14.50
N GLY A 155 -6.93 -1.98 15.63
CA GLY A 155 -6.62 -1.39 16.94
C GLY A 155 -5.15 -1.04 17.13
N ALA A 156 -4.83 -0.38 18.25
CA ALA A 156 -3.48 0.10 18.57
C ALA A 156 -2.41 -1.00 18.74
N SER A 157 -2.79 -2.27 18.79
CA SER A 157 -1.89 -3.43 18.92
C SER A 157 -1.38 -3.95 17.58
N ALA A 158 -1.67 -3.26 16.49
CA ALA A 158 -1.26 -3.68 15.17
C ALA A 158 0.20 -3.32 14.88
N GLU A 159 0.88 -4.17 14.10
CA GLU A 159 2.32 -4.13 13.85
C GLU A 159 2.60 -3.87 12.37
N PHE A 160 3.59 -3.00 12.10
CA PHE A 160 4.09 -2.70 10.76
C PHE A 160 5.61 -2.91 10.76
N ASP A 161 6.03 -4.02 10.17
CA ASP A 161 7.42 -4.47 10.18
C ASP A 161 8.06 -4.33 8.80
N VAL A 162 8.92 -3.33 8.64
CA VAL A 162 9.71 -3.13 7.41
C VAL A 162 10.97 -3.95 7.50
N THR A 163 11.23 -4.79 6.50
CA THR A 163 12.46 -5.60 6.40
C THR A 163 13.45 -5.00 5.42
N GLU A 164 12.99 -4.24 4.42
CA GLU A 164 13.83 -3.55 3.45
C GLU A 164 13.14 -2.27 2.95
N LEU A 165 13.88 -1.16 2.82
CA LEU A 165 13.37 0.08 2.26
C LEU A 165 14.47 0.81 1.48
N THR A 166 14.17 1.14 0.22
CA THR A 166 14.97 1.97 -0.66
C THR A 166 14.14 3.16 -1.12
N TYR A 167 14.63 4.38 -0.91
CA TYR A 167 13.94 5.58 -1.38
C TYR A 167 14.05 5.75 -2.89
N ALA A 168 13.01 6.34 -3.48
CA ALA A 168 13.05 6.76 -4.87
C ALA A 168 14.12 7.86 -5.06
N THR A 169 14.76 7.83 -6.23
CA THR A 169 15.71 8.84 -6.69
C THR A 169 15.18 9.47 -7.99
N GLU A 170 15.86 10.49 -8.51
CA GLU A 170 15.50 11.07 -9.81
C GLU A 170 15.58 10.05 -10.97
N SER A 171 16.39 8.99 -10.82
CA SER A 171 16.70 8.04 -11.88
C SER A 171 16.14 6.63 -11.65
N ALA A 172 15.58 6.34 -10.47
CA ALA A 172 15.04 5.01 -10.13
C ALA A 172 13.91 5.10 -9.10
N ALA A 173 12.90 4.26 -9.26
CA ALA A 173 11.85 4.07 -8.25
C ALA A 173 12.45 3.50 -6.95
N GLY A 174 11.81 3.83 -5.82
CA GLY A 174 12.15 3.21 -4.54
C GLY A 174 11.60 1.80 -4.46
N SER A 175 11.95 1.05 -3.41
CA SER A 175 11.36 -0.25 -3.09
C SER A 175 11.06 -0.34 -1.61
N MET A 176 10.06 -1.13 -1.22
CA MET A 176 9.85 -1.48 0.17
C MET A 176 9.37 -2.92 0.30
N THR A 177 9.97 -3.63 1.25
CA THR A 177 9.55 -4.95 1.72
C THR A 177 9.07 -4.81 3.16
N TYR A 178 7.82 -5.18 3.42
CA TYR A 178 7.24 -5.09 4.75
C TYR A 178 6.15 -6.14 5.00
N THR A 179 5.89 -6.38 6.29
CA THR A 179 4.78 -7.18 6.79
C THR A 179 3.85 -6.32 7.63
N LEU A 180 2.55 -6.47 7.40
CA LEU A 180 1.50 -5.93 8.27
C LEU A 180 0.79 -7.05 9.00
N SER A 181 0.60 -6.89 10.31
CA SER A 181 -0.18 -7.81 11.13
C SER A 181 -1.07 -7.04 12.10
N GLY A 182 -2.31 -7.46 12.31
CA GLY A 182 -3.18 -6.81 13.27
C GLY A 182 -4.56 -7.43 13.41
N THR A 183 -5.25 -7.03 14.48
CA THR A 183 -6.63 -7.41 14.78
C THR A 183 -7.57 -6.22 14.67
N ASP A 184 -8.77 -6.47 14.14
CA ASP A 184 -9.82 -5.46 14.05
C ASP A 184 -10.26 -5.01 15.44
N ALA A 185 -10.61 -3.73 15.59
CA ALA A 185 -10.97 -3.16 16.88
C ALA A 185 -12.32 -3.67 17.40
N ASP A 186 -13.22 -4.08 16.49
CA ASP A 186 -14.61 -4.42 16.79
C ASP A 186 -14.87 -5.95 16.84
N ASP A 187 -13.87 -6.78 16.53
CA ASP A 187 -14.00 -8.24 16.48
C ASP A 187 -12.91 -8.98 17.28
N THR A 188 -13.26 -10.15 17.78
CA THR A 188 -12.40 -10.95 18.69
C THR A 188 -11.31 -11.75 17.99
N SER A 189 -11.33 -11.90 16.65
CA SER A 189 -10.20 -12.50 15.89
C SER A 189 -10.26 -12.23 14.38
N ILE A 190 -10.09 -10.99 13.94
CA ILE A 190 -9.76 -10.71 12.54
C ILE A 190 -8.24 -10.67 12.40
N THR A 191 -7.67 -11.28 11.37
CA THR A 191 -6.22 -11.21 11.10
C THR A 191 -5.99 -10.60 9.74
N LEU A 192 -5.29 -9.46 9.71
CA LEU A 192 -4.67 -8.94 8.50
C LEU A 192 -3.27 -9.52 8.37
N LYS A 193 -2.92 -9.97 7.17
CA LYS A 193 -1.54 -10.15 6.74
C LYS A 193 -1.33 -9.39 5.44
N THR A 194 -0.18 -8.77 5.28
CA THR A 194 0.23 -8.23 3.98
C THR A 194 1.70 -8.49 3.80
N ASN A 195 2.10 -8.96 2.63
CA ASN A 195 3.49 -8.93 2.21
C ASN A 195 3.57 -8.19 0.89
N LEU A 196 4.35 -7.13 0.85
CA LEU A 196 4.59 -6.42 -0.39
C LEU A 196 6.09 -6.40 -0.64
N LYS A 197 6.44 -6.59 -1.90
CA LYS A 197 7.73 -6.27 -2.48
C LYS A 197 7.47 -5.38 -3.67
N GLY A 198 7.18 -4.12 -3.36
CA GLY A 198 6.67 -3.16 -4.30
C GLY A 198 7.73 -2.12 -4.62
N ALA A 199 7.85 -1.79 -5.90
CA ALA A 199 8.46 -0.53 -6.30
C ALA A 199 7.51 0.63 -5.91
N ILE A 200 8.03 1.64 -5.24
CA ILE A 200 7.29 2.86 -4.89
C ILE A 200 7.62 3.92 -5.92
N GLU A 201 6.65 4.26 -6.75
CA GLU A 201 6.80 5.29 -7.78
C GLU A 201 6.72 6.70 -7.18
N GLY A 202 7.78 7.13 -6.50
CA GLY A 202 7.91 8.50 -6.00
C GLY A 202 6.97 8.85 -4.85
N MET A 203 6.83 10.15 -4.59
CA MET A 203 6.04 10.69 -3.49
C MET A 203 4.81 11.41 -4.00
N TYR A 204 3.67 11.24 -3.34
CA TYR A 204 2.39 11.85 -3.72
C TYR A 204 1.87 12.82 -2.67
N SER A 205 1.21 13.88 -3.11
CA SER A 205 0.36 14.73 -2.28
C SER A 205 -0.99 14.04 -2.14
N LEU A 206 -1.47 13.94 -0.90
CA LEU A 206 -2.81 13.52 -0.58
C LEU A 206 -3.59 14.69 0.01
N ASN A 207 -4.62 15.14 -0.70
CA ASN A 207 -5.41 16.30 -0.26
C ASN A 207 -6.18 15.99 1.04
N ALA A 208 -5.73 16.55 2.15
CA ALA A 208 -6.30 16.38 3.47
C ALA A 208 -6.97 17.67 4.00
N SER A 209 -7.20 18.68 3.14
CA SER A 209 -7.79 19.98 3.54
C SER A 209 -9.19 19.84 4.16
N ALA A 210 -9.97 18.84 3.71
CA ALA A 210 -11.30 18.55 4.25
C ALA A 210 -11.31 17.43 5.31
N ALA A 211 -10.19 16.72 5.50
CA ALA A 211 -10.12 15.57 6.42
C ALA A 211 -9.96 16.04 7.88
N LYS A 212 -10.78 15.47 8.78
CA LYS A 212 -10.87 15.86 10.19
C LYS A 212 -10.04 15.01 11.16
N GLY A 213 -9.12 14.17 10.69
CA GLY A 213 -8.31 13.33 11.57
C GLY A 213 -7.23 12.54 10.86
N LEU A 214 -6.43 11.84 11.66
CA LEU A 214 -5.29 11.04 11.21
C LEU A 214 -5.68 9.61 10.79
N GLN A 215 -6.86 9.12 11.18
CA GLN A 215 -7.12 7.67 11.15
C GLN A 215 -7.98 7.17 9.99
N ARG A 216 -8.61 8.07 9.21
CA ARG A 216 -9.41 7.64 8.07
C ARG A 216 -9.47 8.70 6.99
N ILE A 217 -8.76 8.47 5.90
CA ILE A 217 -9.00 9.13 4.62
C ILE A 217 -9.90 8.22 3.81
N SER A 218 -11.05 8.74 3.40
CA SER A 218 -11.95 7.92 2.60
C SER A 218 -11.45 7.85 1.15
N PRO A 219 -11.66 6.74 0.43
CA PRO A 219 -11.22 6.60 -0.96
C PRO A 219 -11.75 7.70 -1.90
N LYS A 220 -12.94 8.25 -1.60
CA LYS A 220 -13.53 9.38 -2.33
C LYS A 220 -12.81 10.72 -2.10
N ASP A 221 -12.07 10.85 -1.00
CA ASP A 221 -11.28 12.05 -0.66
C ASP A 221 -9.83 11.93 -1.15
N ALA A 222 -9.40 10.73 -1.55
CA ALA A 222 -8.04 10.45 -1.99
C ALA A 222 -7.77 10.97 -3.42
N LYS A 223 -7.45 12.26 -3.52
CA LYS A 223 -6.86 12.85 -4.73
C LYS A 223 -5.34 12.87 -4.59
N LEU A 224 -4.69 12.02 -5.38
CA LEU A 224 -3.24 11.91 -5.43
C LEU A 224 -2.64 12.80 -6.52
N THR A 225 -1.51 13.44 -6.22
CA THR A 225 -0.73 14.20 -7.21
C THR A 225 0.75 13.98 -6.96
N VAL A 226 1.53 13.60 -7.97
CA VAL A 226 2.98 13.37 -7.83
C VAL A 226 3.65 14.66 -7.33
N ARG A 227 4.45 14.54 -6.26
CA ARG A 227 5.30 15.61 -5.73
C ARG A 227 6.69 15.51 -6.32
N LYS A 228 7.31 16.67 -6.50
CA LYS A 228 8.71 16.78 -6.92
C LYS A 228 9.68 16.82 -5.73
N SER A 229 9.21 17.26 -4.56
CA SER A 229 10.03 17.42 -3.35
C SER A 229 9.16 17.48 -2.08
N LEU A 230 9.82 17.33 -0.93
CA LEU A 230 9.17 17.39 0.40
C LEU A 230 8.96 18.82 0.93
N ASN A 231 9.77 19.79 0.50
CA ASN A 231 9.81 21.19 0.96
C ASN A 231 9.66 21.41 2.47
#